data_AF-A0A7I8MQE7-F1
#
_entry.id   AF-A0A7I8MQE7-F1
#
_cell.length_a   1.000
_cell.length_b   1.000
_cell.length_c   1.000
_cell.angle_alpha   90.00
_cell.angle_beta   90.00
_cell.angle_gamma   90.00
#
_symmetry.space_group_name_H-M   'P 1'
#
loop_
_entity.id
_entity.type
_entity.pdbx_description
1 polymer ?
#
loop_
_entity_poly.entity_id
_entity_poly.type
_entity_poly.pdbx_seq_one_letter_code
_entity_poly.pdbx_strand_id
1 'polypeptide(L)'
;MIFVEHSPCEDPAINFAIEEHCFKHLHPSREVVLTYVNQPSVIIGRHQNAFDQVNLGVVRKEGIPVIRRRSGGGAVYHDCGNLNFAFIGRYDHSLFLNYQRILLPVIHALGDLGISATFSAPNQILVGNKKVSGNSQYSNMKRMVSHGTLLYGTDLETLQTVLTPDLEVVYSRGVRSEPRPVGNLSEYLDSETTFADFRGRFTRRLAHVYGEKTPLQLAPSDWEDIHDLARRKYRSWEWNYGRSPEFTAICLWENSRVFIDVAKGIVQTVRGGDDGLSPGVLSDLRERLVGCRFSDVQIDPHGRISQRSTEGDKL
;
A
#
# COMPACT_ATOMS: atom_id res chain seq x y z
N MET A 1 6.87 19.10 16.88
CA MET A 1 7.34 17.82 16.36
C MET A 1 7.41 16.82 17.47
N ILE A 2 6.95 15.62 17.18
CA ILE A 2 6.67 14.56 18.12
C ILE A 2 7.22 13.32 17.43
N PHE A 3 7.99 12.51 18.14
CA PHE A 3 8.61 11.32 17.58
C PHE A 3 7.88 10.07 18.06
N VAL A 4 7.35 9.27 17.14
CA VAL A 4 6.77 7.96 17.45
C VAL A 4 7.71 6.94 16.81
N GLU A 5 8.48 6.26 17.64
CA GLU A 5 9.21 5.07 17.22
C GLU A 5 8.35 3.85 17.57
N HIS A 6 7.79 3.20 16.55
CA HIS A 6 7.04 1.98 16.74
C HIS A 6 7.88 0.77 16.30
N SER A 7 7.78 -0.32 17.07
CA SER A 7 8.20 -1.74 16.88
C SER A 7 9.12 -2.10 15.69
N PRO A 8 10.06 -3.07 15.83
CA PRO A 8 10.99 -3.42 14.76
C PRO A 8 10.31 -3.94 13.49
N CYS A 9 9.13 -4.56 13.59
CA CYS A 9 8.29 -4.96 12.44
C CYS A 9 6.84 -5.24 12.92
N GLU A 10 5.90 -4.37 12.56
CA GLU A 10 4.54 -4.33 13.14
C GLU A 10 3.43 -4.61 12.13
N ASP A 11 2.23 -4.95 12.61
CA ASP A 11 1.02 -5.00 11.80
C ASP A 11 0.80 -3.67 11.03
N PRO A 12 0.74 -3.70 9.68
CA PRO A 12 0.53 -2.49 8.88
C PRO A 12 -0.78 -1.77 9.21
N ALA A 13 -1.83 -2.48 9.61
CA ALA A 13 -3.10 -1.87 9.98
C ALA A 13 -2.97 -0.97 11.22
N ILE A 14 -2.13 -1.36 12.18
CA ILE A 14 -1.82 -0.54 13.36
C ILE A 14 -1.05 0.70 12.96
N ASN A 15 0.01 0.56 12.15
CA ASN A 15 0.82 1.70 11.71
C ASN A 15 0.00 2.76 10.94
N PHE A 16 -0.85 2.35 10.00
CA PHE A 16 -1.73 3.30 9.30
C PHE A 16 -2.83 3.88 10.21
N ALA A 17 -3.26 3.13 11.23
CA ALA A 17 -4.17 3.66 12.24
C ALA A 17 -3.50 4.72 13.13
N ILE A 18 -2.24 4.51 13.54
CA ILE A 18 -1.43 5.51 14.27
C ILE A 18 -1.29 6.78 13.43
N GLU A 19 -0.93 6.66 12.15
CA GLU A 19 -0.81 7.82 11.25
C GLU A 19 -2.14 8.59 11.15
N GLU A 20 -3.26 7.90 10.93
CA GLU A 20 -4.57 8.52 10.83
C GLU A 20 -5.04 9.12 12.16
N HIS A 21 -4.77 8.46 13.28
CA HIS A 21 -5.07 8.96 14.62
C HIS A 21 -4.30 10.27 14.87
N CYS A 22 -2.99 10.25 14.63
CA CYS A 22 -2.13 11.43 14.74
C CYS A 22 -2.63 12.57 13.85
N PHE A 23 -3.06 12.28 12.62
CA PHE A 23 -3.62 13.25 11.69
C PHE A 23 -4.96 13.85 12.17
N LYS A 24 -5.83 13.05 12.79
CA LYS A 24 -7.17 13.47 13.22
C LYS A 24 -7.17 14.19 14.57
N HIS A 25 -6.45 13.68 15.55
CA HIS A 25 -6.64 14.05 16.96
C HIS A 25 -5.60 15.03 17.48
N LEU A 26 -4.37 15.00 16.94
CA LEU A 26 -3.34 15.95 17.39
C LEU A 26 -3.69 17.38 16.95
N HIS A 27 -3.40 18.34 17.83
CA HIS A 27 -3.60 19.75 17.52
C HIS A 27 -2.78 20.17 16.29
N PRO A 28 -3.28 21.02 15.37
CA PRO A 28 -2.56 21.38 14.14
C PRO A 28 -1.17 22.02 14.33
N SER A 29 -0.92 22.67 15.47
CA SER A 29 0.42 23.20 15.81
C SER A 29 1.42 22.11 16.22
N ARG A 30 0.94 20.88 16.48
CA ARG A 30 1.79 19.71 16.72
C ARG A 30 2.11 19.08 15.37
N GLU A 31 3.34 19.28 14.95
CA GLU A 31 3.95 18.48 13.89
C GLU A 31 4.38 17.12 14.45
N VAL A 32 4.49 16.10 13.62
CA VAL A 32 4.92 14.73 13.97
C VAL A 32 5.88 14.23 12.90
N VAL A 33 6.97 13.60 13.31
CA VAL A 33 7.74 12.68 12.47
C VAL A 33 7.48 11.28 13.02
N LEU A 34 6.91 10.42 12.19
CA LEU A 34 6.66 9.03 12.50
C LEU A 34 7.62 8.19 11.66
N THR A 35 8.36 7.28 12.28
CA THR A 35 9.10 6.23 11.56
C THR A 35 8.63 4.86 12.02
N TYR A 36 8.42 3.95 11.07
CA TYR A 36 7.83 2.65 11.34
C TYR A 36 8.21 1.62 10.29
N VAL A 37 8.08 0.36 10.68
CA VAL A 37 8.35 -0.80 9.82
C VAL A 37 7.13 -1.70 9.86
N ASN A 38 6.71 -2.18 8.69
CA ASN A 38 5.56 -3.06 8.57
C ASN A 38 6.01 -4.49 8.32
N GLN A 39 5.23 -5.45 8.82
CA GLN A 39 5.26 -6.82 8.33
C GLN A 39 5.01 -6.88 6.82
N PRO A 40 5.43 -7.98 6.15
CA PRO A 40 5.14 -8.23 4.74
C PRO A 40 3.73 -7.83 4.35
N SER A 41 3.58 -6.86 3.45
CA SER A 41 2.27 -6.30 3.10
C SER A 41 2.31 -5.56 1.77
N VAL A 42 1.20 -5.59 1.04
CA VAL A 42 1.01 -4.78 -0.18
C VAL A 42 0.18 -3.55 0.15
N ILE A 43 0.74 -2.37 -0.07
CA ILE A 43 0.07 -1.10 0.20
C ILE A 43 -0.39 -0.47 -1.10
N ILE A 44 -1.70 -0.34 -1.27
CA ILE A 44 -2.32 0.27 -2.45
C ILE A 44 -2.79 1.70 -2.17
N GLY A 45 -2.71 2.56 -3.18
CA GLY A 45 -3.21 3.93 -3.11
C GLY A 45 -4.73 4.01 -3.02
N ARG A 46 -5.23 5.13 -2.51
CA ARG A 46 -6.66 5.37 -2.25
C ARG A 46 -7.59 5.08 -3.43
N HIS A 47 -7.13 5.35 -4.65
CA HIS A 47 -7.92 5.28 -5.89
C HIS A 47 -7.47 4.14 -6.81
N GLN A 48 -6.65 3.21 -6.33
CA GLN A 48 -6.22 2.06 -7.12
C GLN A 48 -7.25 0.94 -7.08
N ASN A 49 -7.32 0.17 -8.16
CA ASN A 49 -8.03 -1.10 -8.16
C ASN A 49 -7.11 -2.17 -7.57
N ALA A 50 -7.48 -2.76 -6.42
CA ALA A 50 -6.67 -3.80 -5.78
C ALA A 50 -6.48 -5.03 -6.70
N PHE A 51 -7.51 -5.36 -7.48
CA PHE A 51 -7.54 -6.52 -8.38
C PHE A 51 -6.70 -6.34 -9.65
N ASP A 52 -6.32 -5.10 -9.98
CA ASP A 52 -5.50 -4.74 -11.16
C ASP A 52 -4.05 -4.39 -10.77
N GLN A 53 -3.69 -4.46 -9.48
CA GLN A 53 -2.39 -4.00 -8.98
C GLN A 53 -1.65 -5.03 -8.15
N VAL A 54 -2.32 -6.11 -7.76
CA VAL A 54 -1.79 -7.10 -6.82
C VAL A 54 -2.00 -8.49 -7.39
N ASN A 55 -1.00 -9.35 -7.22
CA ASN A 55 -1.14 -10.78 -7.47
C ASN A 55 -1.94 -11.42 -6.34
N LEU A 56 -3.24 -11.63 -6.54
CA LEU A 56 -4.13 -12.06 -5.46
C LEU A 56 -3.89 -13.52 -5.06
N GLY A 57 -3.52 -14.37 -6.02
CA GLY A 57 -3.10 -15.74 -5.75
C GLY A 57 -1.91 -15.81 -4.78
N VAL A 58 -0.84 -15.08 -5.09
CA VAL A 58 0.40 -15.09 -4.28
C VAL A 58 0.16 -14.49 -2.90
N VAL A 59 -0.45 -13.30 -2.81
CA VAL A 59 -0.62 -12.65 -1.50
C VAL A 59 -1.52 -13.46 -0.55
N ARG A 60 -2.54 -14.18 -1.07
CA ARG A 60 -3.34 -15.10 -0.26
C ARG A 60 -2.54 -16.30 0.20
N LYS A 61 -1.79 -16.93 -0.70
CA LYS A 61 -0.98 -18.12 -0.42
C LYS A 61 0.08 -17.83 0.66
N GLU A 62 0.75 -16.68 0.56
CA GLU A 62 1.84 -16.28 1.45
C GLU A 62 1.34 -15.51 2.69
N GLY A 63 0.02 -15.31 2.85
CA GLY A 63 -0.55 -14.60 4.00
C GLY A 63 -0.21 -13.11 4.07
N ILE A 64 0.09 -12.48 2.92
CA ILE A 64 0.48 -11.07 2.81
C ILE A 64 -0.79 -10.21 2.71
N PRO A 65 -1.11 -9.35 3.71
CA PRO A 65 -2.28 -8.49 3.64
C PRO A 65 -2.15 -7.39 2.58
N VAL A 66 -3.27 -7.06 1.95
CA VAL A 66 -3.42 -5.87 1.09
C VAL A 66 -4.08 -4.76 1.89
N ILE A 67 -3.40 -3.63 2.05
CA ILE A 67 -3.88 -2.48 2.82
C ILE A 67 -4.00 -1.27 1.93
N ARG A 68 -5.16 -0.62 1.95
CA ARG A 68 -5.37 0.65 1.25
C ARG A 68 -4.99 1.82 2.15
N ARG A 69 -4.08 2.68 1.68
CA ARG A 69 -3.72 3.92 2.38
C ARG A 69 -4.66 5.08 2.04
N ARG A 70 -4.60 6.15 2.84
CA ARG A 70 -5.42 7.37 2.65
C ARG A 70 -4.93 8.28 1.54
N SER A 71 -3.65 8.24 1.20
CA SER A 71 -3.03 8.98 0.09
C SER A 71 -3.28 8.30 -1.26
N GLY A 72 -3.13 9.07 -2.33
CA GLY A 72 -3.09 8.54 -3.70
C GLY A 72 -1.75 7.91 -4.06
N GLY A 73 -1.50 7.70 -5.35
CA GLY A 73 -0.27 7.10 -5.88
C GLY A 73 -0.38 5.59 -6.13
N GLY A 74 0.74 4.98 -6.51
CA GLY A 74 0.85 3.57 -6.91
C GLY A 74 0.90 2.57 -5.75
N ALA A 75 0.97 1.29 -6.10
CA ALA A 75 1.11 0.19 -5.16
C ALA A 75 2.58 0.00 -4.78
N VAL A 76 2.85 -0.39 -3.55
CA VAL A 76 4.19 -0.68 -3.04
C VAL A 76 4.14 -1.93 -2.16
N TYR A 77 5.26 -2.63 -2.06
CA TYR A 77 5.44 -3.74 -1.13
C TYR A 77 6.27 -3.27 0.06
N HIS A 78 5.86 -3.64 1.26
CA HIS A 78 6.59 -3.44 2.50
C HIS A 78 6.97 -4.79 3.09
N ASP A 79 8.12 -4.85 3.75
CA ASP A 79 8.55 -5.93 4.62
C ASP A 79 9.40 -5.35 5.76
N CYS A 80 9.99 -6.22 6.58
CA CYS A 80 10.84 -5.78 7.69
C CYS A 80 12.16 -5.13 7.21
N GLY A 81 12.46 -5.13 5.91
CA GLY A 81 13.58 -4.41 5.28
C GLY A 81 13.19 -3.05 4.67
N ASN A 82 11.94 -2.62 4.81
CA ASN A 82 11.44 -1.34 4.33
C ASN A 82 11.15 -0.38 5.49
N LEU A 83 11.90 0.72 5.57
CA LEU A 83 11.65 1.80 6.54
C LEU A 83 10.62 2.77 5.98
N ASN A 84 9.59 3.08 6.77
CA ASN A 84 8.58 4.08 6.43
C ASN A 84 8.79 5.33 7.27
N PHE A 85 8.49 6.48 6.68
CA PHE A 85 8.50 7.76 7.38
C PHE A 85 7.25 8.56 7.02
N ALA A 86 6.76 9.37 7.96
CA ALA A 86 5.65 10.30 7.73
C ALA A 86 5.86 11.62 8.47
N PHE A 87 5.59 12.72 7.77
CA PHE A 87 5.48 14.07 8.30
C PHE A 87 4.02 14.44 8.40
N ILE A 88 3.54 14.71 9.61
CA ILE A 88 2.14 15.10 9.86
C ILE A 88 2.15 16.49 10.47
N GLY A 89 1.43 17.44 9.89
CA GLY A 89 1.49 18.83 10.34
C GLY A 89 0.35 19.68 9.84
N ARG A 90 0.46 20.99 10.05
CA ARG A 90 -0.45 21.98 9.47
C ARG A 90 -0.40 21.89 7.94
N TYR A 91 -1.54 22.07 7.29
CA TYR A 91 -1.57 22.21 5.84
C TYR A 91 -0.76 23.43 5.40
N ASP A 92 0.17 23.22 4.48
CA ASP A 92 0.95 24.27 3.83
C ASP A 92 0.83 24.10 2.32
N HIS A 93 0.20 25.07 1.68
CA HIS A 93 -0.03 25.08 0.24
C HIS A 93 1.28 25.04 -0.57
N SER A 94 2.35 25.62 -0.05
CA SER A 94 3.66 25.67 -0.70
C SER A 94 4.43 24.34 -0.64
N LEU A 95 4.01 23.42 0.23
CA LEU A 95 4.61 22.09 0.41
C LEU A 95 3.71 20.97 -0.11
N PHE A 96 2.40 21.17 -0.12
CA PHE A 96 1.46 20.18 -0.63
C PHE A 96 1.66 19.96 -2.14
N LEU A 97 1.88 18.70 -2.53
CA LEU A 97 2.28 18.23 -3.85
C LEU A 97 3.64 18.75 -4.36
N ASN A 98 4.36 19.53 -3.57
CA ASN A 98 5.74 19.94 -3.86
C ASN A 98 6.73 18.94 -3.25
N TYR A 99 6.81 17.77 -3.87
CA TYR A 99 7.68 16.68 -3.38
C TYR A 99 9.16 17.05 -3.38
N GLN A 100 9.61 17.84 -4.35
CA GLN A 100 10.99 18.30 -4.39
C GLN A 100 11.37 19.02 -3.09
N ARG A 101 10.52 19.94 -2.61
CA ARG A 101 10.80 20.70 -1.39
C ARG A 101 10.63 19.87 -0.11
N ILE A 102 9.56 19.08 -0.01
CA ILE A 102 9.29 18.33 1.23
C ILE A 102 10.23 17.15 1.46
N LEU A 103 10.85 16.62 0.39
CA LEU A 103 11.81 15.51 0.47
C LEU A 103 13.26 15.96 0.66
N LEU A 104 13.57 17.26 0.58
CA LEU A 104 14.93 17.77 0.82
C LEU A 104 15.50 17.30 2.17
N PRO A 105 14.76 17.38 3.31
CA PRO A 105 15.23 16.84 4.60
C PRO A 105 15.59 15.36 4.56
N VAL A 106 14.81 14.55 3.82
CA VAL A 106 15.05 13.11 3.66
C VAL A 106 16.32 12.87 2.84
N ILE A 107 16.49 13.59 1.73
CA ILE A 107 17.66 13.49 0.86
C ILE A 107 18.93 13.94 1.60
N HIS A 108 18.88 15.03 2.35
CA HIS A 108 20.00 15.47 3.18
C HIS A 108 20.34 14.43 4.25
N ALA A 109 19.33 13.89 4.93
CA ALA A 109 19.55 12.85 5.93
C ALA A 109 20.22 11.60 5.32
N LEU A 110 19.85 11.19 4.11
CA LEU A 110 20.55 10.11 3.38
C LEU A 110 21.99 10.49 3.03
N GLY A 111 22.22 11.72 2.57
CA GLY A 111 23.56 12.24 2.26
C GLY A 111 24.52 12.21 3.45
N ASP A 112 24.04 12.60 4.64
CA ASP A 112 24.81 12.51 5.88
C ASP A 112 25.13 11.07 6.32
N LEU A 113 24.42 10.09 5.76
CA LEU A 113 24.69 8.66 5.95
C LEU A 113 25.59 8.08 4.86
N GLY A 114 26.10 8.91 3.94
CA GLY A 114 26.97 8.50 2.84
C GLY A 114 26.23 8.11 1.55
N ILE A 115 24.91 8.30 1.50
CA ILE A 115 24.08 7.88 0.35
C ILE A 115 23.80 9.08 -0.55
N SER A 116 24.34 9.04 -1.78
CA SER A 116 24.08 10.06 -2.80
C SER A 116 22.71 9.86 -3.45
N ALA A 117 21.68 10.43 -2.82
CA ALA A 117 20.29 10.34 -3.25
C ALA A 117 19.84 11.61 -4.01
N THR A 118 18.99 11.45 -5.01
CA THR A 118 18.43 12.56 -5.79
C THR A 118 16.91 12.48 -5.89
N PHE A 119 16.26 13.64 -5.94
CA PHE A 119 14.83 13.71 -6.22
C PHE A 119 14.56 13.37 -7.69
N SER A 120 13.54 12.55 -7.93
CA SER A 120 13.00 12.29 -9.26
C SER A 120 11.49 12.53 -9.27
N ALA A 121 11.04 13.30 -10.25
CA ALA A 121 9.62 13.60 -10.41
C ALA A 121 8.80 12.32 -10.72
N PRO A 122 7.54 12.25 -10.26
CA PRO A 122 6.84 13.29 -9.50
C PRO A 122 7.11 13.25 -7.99
N ASN A 123 7.53 12.11 -7.42
CA ASN A 123 7.48 11.85 -5.98
C ASN A 123 8.47 10.76 -5.51
N GLN A 124 9.62 10.65 -6.16
CA GLN A 124 10.57 9.55 -5.96
C GLN A 124 11.92 10.05 -5.45
N ILE A 125 12.65 9.15 -4.80
CA ILE A 125 14.08 9.34 -4.51
C ILE A 125 14.83 8.20 -5.18
N LEU A 126 15.88 8.55 -5.91
CA LEU A 126 16.76 7.62 -6.61
C LEU A 126 18.16 7.61 -5.99
N VAL A 127 18.82 6.46 -6.06
CA VAL A 127 20.27 6.34 -5.91
C VAL A 127 20.80 5.77 -7.22
N GLY A 128 21.63 6.55 -7.92
CA GLY A 128 21.93 6.28 -9.33
C GLY A 128 20.66 6.27 -10.18
N ASN A 129 20.36 5.14 -10.83
CA ASN A 129 19.16 4.95 -11.65
C ASN A 129 18.07 4.09 -10.98
N LYS A 130 18.29 3.65 -9.74
CA LYS A 130 17.35 2.79 -9.00
C LYS A 130 16.49 3.61 -8.06
N LYS A 131 15.17 3.34 -8.06
CA LYS A 131 14.23 3.92 -7.10
C LYS A 131 14.39 3.26 -5.74
N VAL A 132 14.70 4.07 -4.73
CA VAL A 132 14.84 3.63 -3.33
C VAL A 132 13.69 4.12 -2.44
N SER A 133 12.89 5.08 -2.93
CA SER A 133 11.76 5.67 -2.19
C SER A 133 10.59 6.00 -3.11
N GLY A 134 9.37 5.69 -2.67
CA GLY A 134 8.14 6.24 -3.21
C GLY A 134 7.40 7.07 -2.16
N ASN A 135 6.89 8.24 -2.54
CA ASN A 135 6.28 9.18 -1.60
C ASN A 135 4.86 9.54 -1.99
N SER A 136 4.00 9.82 -1.02
CA SER A 136 2.65 10.33 -1.31
C SER A 136 2.10 11.20 -0.19
N GLN A 137 1.06 11.97 -0.51
CA GLN A 137 0.49 12.94 0.41
C GLN A 137 -1.04 12.87 0.45
N TYR A 138 -1.62 13.35 1.55
CA TYR A 138 -3.04 13.67 1.64
C TYR A 138 -3.29 14.82 2.62
N SER A 139 -4.43 15.49 2.50
CA SER A 139 -4.80 16.63 3.33
C SER A 139 -6.32 16.75 3.52
N ASN A 140 -6.73 17.46 4.57
CA ASN A 140 -8.09 17.97 4.77
C ASN A 140 -8.14 19.52 4.76
N MET A 141 -7.16 20.18 4.14
CA MET A 141 -6.94 21.64 4.10
C MET A 141 -6.64 22.32 5.45
N LYS A 142 -6.75 21.62 6.57
CA LYS A 142 -6.29 22.09 7.90
C LYS A 142 -4.95 21.45 8.27
N ARG A 143 -4.79 20.17 7.92
CA ARG A 143 -3.60 19.36 8.15
C ARG A 143 -3.22 18.61 6.89
N MET A 144 -1.96 18.20 6.80
CA MET A 144 -1.46 17.34 5.75
C MET A 144 -0.57 16.23 6.31
N VAL A 145 -0.48 15.15 5.56
CA VAL A 145 0.49 14.07 5.75
C VAL A 145 1.33 13.97 4.49
N SER A 146 2.64 13.84 4.67
CA SER A 146 3.58 13.42 3.63
C SER A 146 4.36 12.23 4.12
N HIS A 147 4.20 11.09 3.45
CA HIS A 147 4.88 9.87 3.84
C HIS A 147 5.63 9.25 2.68
N GLY A 148 6.53 8.33 3.01
CA GLY A 148 7.30 7.61 2.02
C GLY A 148 7.94 6.36 2.59
N THR A 149 8.53 5.61 1.66
CA THR A 149 9.27 4.38 1.92
C THR A 149 10.77 4.62 1.72
N LEU A 150 11.59 3.78 2.32
CA LEU A 150 13.02 3.65 2.09
C LEU A 150 13.31 2.15 2.04
N LEU A 151 13.55 1.64 0.83
CA LEU A 151 13.93 0.25 0.60
C LEU A 151 15.35 0.06 1.14
N TYR A 152 15.49 -0.44 2.36
CA TYR A 152 16.81 -0.67 2.94
C TYR A 152 17.38 -1.99 2.48
N GLY A 153 16.63 -3.06 2.69
CA GLY A 153 17.00 -4.45 2.42
C GLY A 153 15.75 -5.28 2.18
N THR A 154 14.81 -4.74 1.39
CA THR A 154 13.55 -5.39 1.03
C THR A 154 13.81 -6.54 0.05
N ASP A 155 13.02 -7.60 0.17
CA ASP A 155 12.97 -8.68 -0.83
C ASP A 155 12.36 -8.16 -2.13
N LEU A 156 13.25 -7.81 -3.08
CA LEU A 156 12.86 -7.24 -4.37
C LEU A 156 12.19 -8.28 -5.29
N GLU A 157 12.45 -9.58 -5.11
CA GLU A 157 11.81 -10.65 -5.87
C GLU A 157 10.36 -10.81 -5.43
N THR A 158 10.12 -10.87 -4.11
CA THR A 158 8.76 -10.88 -3.56
C THR A 158 8.03 -9.59 -3.96
N LEU A 159 8.66 -8.42 -3.86
CA LEU A 159 8.10 -7.15 -4.32
C LEU A 159 7.62 -7.23 -5.76
N GLN A 160 8.46 -7.72 -6.68
CA GLN A 160 8.11 -7.81 -8.10
C GLN A 160 6.96 -8.79 -8.31
N THR A 161 6.99 -9.93 -7.63
CA THR A 161 5.98 -10.99 -7.74
C THR A 161 4.60 -10.51 -7.28
N VAL A 162 4.50 -9.92 -6.08
CA VAL A 162 3.21 -9.51 -5.51
C VAL A 162 2.59 -8.30 -6.22
N LEU A 163 3.42 -7.47 -6.88
CA LEU A 163 2.97 -6.32 -7.65
C LEU A 163 2.79 -6.61 -9.15
N THR A 164 2.89 -7.87 -9.56
CA THR A 164 2.57 -8.33 -10.92
C THR A 164 1.21 -9.02 -10.89
N PRO A 165 0.11 -8.36 -11.30
CA PRO A 165 -1.23 -8.92 -11.21
C PRO A 165 -1.36 -10.25 -11.97
N ASP A 166 -2.10 -11.19 -11.39
CA ASP A 166 -2.45 -12.50 -11.96
C ASP A 166 -3.75 -12.47 -12.79
N LEU A 167 -4.45 -11.34 -12.77
CA LEU A 167 -5.73 -11.15 -13.44
C LEU A 167 -5.61 -10.22 -14.64
N GLU A 168 -6.22 -10.61 -15.76
CA GLU A 168 -6.40 -9.72 -16.89
C GLU A 168 -7.61 -8.79 -16.67
N VAL A 169 -7.34 -7.47 -16.62
CA VAL A 169 -8.37 -6.43 -16.45
C VAL A 169 -8.39 -5.55 -17.70
N VAL A 170 -9.48 -5.61 -18.46
CA VAL A 170 -9.65 -4.89 -19.73
C VAL A 170 -9.96 -3.42 -19.52
N TYR A 171 -10.72 -3.14 -18.47
CA TYR A 171 -11.16 -1.80 -18.12
C TYR A 171 -11.05 -1.58 -16.63
N SER A 172 -10.41 -0.48 -16.23
CA SER A 172 -10.30 -0.05 -14.83
C SER A 172 -10.21 1.48 -14.80
N ARG A 173 -11.05 2.12 -13.98
CA ARG A 173 -10.95 3.58 -13.73
C ARG A 173 -9.89 3.95 -12.68
N GLY A 174 -9.13 2.96 -12.19
CA GLY A 174 -8.16 3.15 -11.12
C GLY A 174 -6.84 3.77 -11.58
N VAL A 175 -6.16 4.41 -10.62
CA VAL A 175 -4.78 4.87 -10.83
C VAL A 175 -3.86 3.65 -10.97
N ARG A 176 -3.14 3.55 -12.10
CA ARG A 176 -2.16 2.49 -12.33
C ARG A 176 -0.79 2.87 -11.78
N SER A 177 -0.04 1.86 -11.33
CA SER A 177 1.36 2.04 -10.95
C SER A 177 2.25 2.18 -12.19
N GLU A 178 3.32 2.96 -12.07
CA GLU A 178 4.37 3.05 -13.09
C GLU A 178 5.55 2.15 -12.68
N PRO A 179 5.83 1.04 -13.39
CA PRO A 179 6.98 0.19 -13.10
C PRO A 179 8.29 0.96 -13.26
N ARG A 180 9.22 0.78 -12.32
CA ARG A 180 10.56 1.37 -12.34
C ARG A 180 11.56 0.37 -11.73
N PRO A 181 12.83 0.36 -12.19
CA PRO A 181 13.89 -0.33 -11.49
C PRO A 181 13.99 0.16 -10.04
N VAL A 182 13.96 -0.76 -9.09
CA VAL A 182 14.09 -0.49 -7.65
C VAL A 182 15.44 -1.00 -7.14
N GLY A 183 15.90 -0.47 -6.01
CA GLY A 183 17.15 -0.87 -5.38
C GLY A 183 17.11 -0.70 -3.88
N ASN A 184 17.96 -1.45 -3.19
CA ASN A 184 18.09 -1.39 -1.74
C ASN A 184 19.21 -0.43 -1.33
N LEU A 185 18.98 0.37 -0.28
CA LEU A 185 19.97 1.29 0.26
C LEU A 185 21.18 0.56 0.85
N SER A 186 21.01 -0.68 1.34
CA SER A 186 22.10 -1.51 1.84
C SER A 186 23.17 -1.80 0.79
N GLU A 187 22.84 -1.72 -0.52
CA GLU A 187 23.81 -1.87 -1.61
C GLU A 187 24.83 -0.73 -1.67
N TYR A 188 24.55 0.40 -1.00
CA TYR A 188 25.36 1.63 -1.04
C TYR A 188 26.01 1.97 0.31
N LEU A 189 25.92 1.06 1.28
CA LEU A 189 26.44 1.23 2.63
C LEU A 189 27.47 0.14 2.93
N ASP A 190 28.29 0.36 3.97
CA ASP A 190 29.20 -0.66 4.47
C ASP A 190 28.42 -1.91 4.91
N SER A 191 28.93 -3.11 4.61
CA SER A 191 28.27 -4.40 4.90
C SER A 191 27.94 -4.62 6.37
N GLU A 192 28.68 -3.95 7.27
CA GLU A 192 28.47 -3.99 8.72
C GLU A 192 27.30 -3.11 9.19
N THR A 193 26.79 -2.24 8.31
CA THR A 193 25.61 -1.41 8.62
C THR A 193 24.39 -2.31 8.71
N THR A 194 23.83 -2.43 9.91
CA THR A 194 22.58 -3.17 10.12
C THR A 194 21.37 -2.29 9.83
N PHE A 195 20.22 -2.89 9.54
CA PHE A 195 18.97 -2.15 9.38
C PHE A 195 18.62 -1.31 10.62
N ALA A 196 18.89 -1.85 11.81
CA ALA A 196 18.68 -1.14 13.08
C ALA A 196 19.60 0.09 13.20
N ASP A 197 20.87 -0.01 12.82
CA ASP A 197 21.79 1.13 12.80
C ASP A 197 21.32 2.20 11.81
N PHE A 198 21.01 1.80 10.58
CA PHE A 198 20.49 2.71 9.56
C PHE A 198 19.23 3.43 10.05
N ARG A 199 18.22 2.68 10.54
CA ARG A 199 16.97 3.22 11.07
C ARG A 199 17.24 4.23 12.17
N GLY A 200 18.10 3.90 13.15
CA GLY A 200 18.41 4.78 14.26
C GLY A 200 19.13 6.05 13.84
N ARG A 201 20.13 5.94 12.95
CA ARG A 201 20.88 7.09 12.43
C ARG A 201 20.01 7.99 11.54
N PHE A 202 19.24 7.41 10.62
CA PHE A 202 18.31 8.14 9.77
C PHE A 202 17.25 8.88 10.59
N THR A 203 16.63 8.18 11.54
CA THR A 203 15.68 8.74 12.51
C THR A 203 16.24 9.95 13.25
N ARG A 204 17.43 9.80 13.86
CA ARG A 204 18.08 10.89 14.60
C ARG A 204 18.37 12.08 13.69
N ARG A 205 18.84 11.82 12.46
CA ARG A 205 19.16 12.89 11.54
C ARG A 205 17.92 13.65 11.09
N LEU A 206 16.84 12.92 10.80
CA LEU A 206 15.56 13.53 10.44
C LEU A 206 15.01 14.38 11.60
N ALA A 207 15.06 13.85 12.83
CA ALA A 207 14.66 14.60 14.02
C ALA A 207 15.46 15.90 14.21
N HIS A 208 16.78 15.86 13.98
CA HIS A 208 17.65 17.04 14.03
C HIS A 208 17.24 18.11 13.00
N VAL A 209 16.96 17.73 11.76
CA VAL A 209 16.54 18.68 10.70
C VAL A 209 15.28 19.45 11.07
N TYR A 210 14.39 18.83 11.85
CA TYR A 210 13.11 19.43 12.23
C TYR A 210 13.05 19.99 13.66
N GLY A 211 14.19 20.05 14.34
CA GLY A 211 14.35 20.49 15.71
C GLY A 211 13.95 19.40 16.69
N GLU A 212 14.91 18.97 17.51
CA GLU A 212 14.80 17.94 18.53
C GLU A 212 13.61 18.19 19.46
N LYS A 213 12.68 17.24 19.53
CA LYS A 213 11.45 17.38 20.31
C LYS A 213 11.03 16.04 20.91
N THR A 214 10.30 16.12 22.02
CA THR A 214 9.94 15.03 22.92
C THR A 214 9.26 13.85 22.20
N PRO A 215 9.58 12.59 22.56
CA PRO A 215 8.82 11.41 22.10
C PRO A 215 7.32 11.56 22.39
N LEU A 216 6.45 11.11 21.49
CA LEU A 216 5.03 10.95 21.82
C LEU A 216 4.92 9.77 22.76
N GLN A 217 4.24 9.96 23.87
CA GLN A 217 3.60 8.85 24.56
C GLN A 217 2.12 8.91 24.22
N LEU A 218 1.66 7.93 23.44
CA LEU A 218 0.24 7.73 23.18
C LEU A 218 -0.42 7.24 24.47
N ALA A 219 -1.49 7.91 24.87
CA ALA A 219 -2.27 7.54 26.05
C ALA A 219 -3.04 6.22 25.79
N PRO A 220 -3.48 5.51 26.84
CA PRO A 220 -4.30 4.31 26.67
C PRO A 220 -5.56 4.55 25.81
N SER A 221 -6.21 5.71 25.93
CA SER A 221 -7.36 6.09 25.11
C SER A 221 -7.01 6.27 23.63
N ASP A 222 -5.78 6.69 23.32
CA ASP A 222 -5.32 6.81 21.93
C ASP A 222 -5.20 5.41 21.30
N TRP A 223 -4.68 4.45 22.07
CA TRP A 223 -4.58 3.05 21.66
C TRP A 223 -5.95 2.39 21.42
N GLU A 224 -6.97 2.73 22.21
CA GLU A 224 -8.34 2.27 21.97
C GLU A 224 -8.85 2.72 20.59
N ASP A 225 -8.68 4.01 20.24
CA ASP A 225 -9.08 4.53 18.91
C ASP A 225 -8.21 3.93 17.79
N ILE A 226 -6.91 3.75 18.00
CA ILE A 226 -6.00 3.13 17.04
C ILE A 226 -6.42 1.69 16.73
N HIS A 227 -6.69 0.88 17.76
CA HIS A 227 -7.12 -0.50 17.58
C HIS A 227 -8.51 -0.57 16.94
N ASP A 228 -9.42 0.34 17.30
CA ASP A 228 -10.72 0.45 16.66
C ASP A 228 -10.58 0.80 15.16
N LEU A 229 -9.80 1.83 14.81
CA LEU A 229 -9.49 2.23 13.44
C LEU A 229 -8.88 1.10 12.63
N ALA A 230 -7.89 0.40 13.20
CA ALA A 230 -7.25 -0.73 12.55
C ALA A 230 -8.28 -1.83 12.22
N ARG A 231 -9.10 -2.22 13.20
CA ARG A 231 -10.15 -3.24 13.04
C ARG A 231 -11.21 -2.84 12.01
N ARG A 232 -11.84 -1.68 12.19
CA ARG A 232 -13.02 -1.30 11.39
C ARG A 232 -12.71 -0.77 10.00
N LYS A 233 -11.44 -0.43 9.73
CA LYS A 233 -11.02 0.18 8.46
C LYS A 233 -9.85 -0.56 7.84
N TYR A 234 -8.66 -0.52 8.44
CA TYR A 234 -7.46 -1.01 7.77
C TYR A 234 -7.40 -2.54 7.62
N ARG A 235 -8.12 -3.29 8.46
CA ARG A 235 -8.35 -4.74 8.29
C ARG A 235 -9.65 -5.08 7.56
N SER A 236 -10.47 -4.08 7.22
CA SER A 236 -11.78 -4.32 6.57
C SER A 236 -11.65 -4.55 5.08
N TRP A 237 -12.41 -5.52 4.57
CA TRP A 237 -12.49 -5.80 3.14
C TRP A 237 -13.09 -4.62 2.37
N GLU A 238 -14.09 -3.96 2.95
CA GLU A 238 -14.82 -2.83 2.38
C GLU A 238 -13.87 -1.67 2.06
N TRP A 239 -12.86 -1.46 2.90
CA TRP A 239 -11.85 -0.43 2.68
C TRP A 239 -10.78 -0.86 1.69
N ASN A 240 -10.22 -2.06 1.85
CA ASN A 240 -9.07 -2.50 1.06
C ASN A 240 -9.47 -2.87 -0.37
N TYR A 241 -10.55 -3.63 -0.54
CA TYR A 241 -11.03 -4.12 -1.84
C TYR A 241 -12.30 -3.43 -2.31
N GLY A 242 -13.25 -3.18 -1.40
CA GLY A 242 -14.56 -2.59 -1.74
C GLY A 242 -14.50 -1.14 -2.22
N ARG A 243 -13.37 -0.44 -2.02
CA ARG A 243 -13.12 0.90 -2.57
C ARG A 243 -12.47 0.89 -3.95
N SER A 244 -12.20 -0.28 -4.53
CA SER A 244 -11.70 -0.37 -5.91
C SER A 244 -12.73 0.27 -6.87
N PRO A 245 -12.28 1.11 -7.82
CA PRO A 245 -13.15 1.65 -8.86
C PRO A 245 -13.80 0.54 -9.69
N GLU A 246 -14.85 0.87 -10.43
CA GLU A 246 -15.48 -0.06 -11.36
C GLU A 246 -14.47 -0.59 -12.39
N PHE A 247 -14.54 -1.90 -12.63
CA PHE A 247 -13.67 -2.59 -13.58
C PHE A 247 -14.36 -3.81 -14.20
N THR A 248 -13.81 -4.27 -15.31
CA THR A 248 -14.20 -5.52 -15.96
C THR A 248 -13.01 -6.46 -16.00
N ALA A 249 -13.13 -7.61 -15.34
CA ALA A 249 -12.16 -8.69 -15.40
C ALA A 249 -12.46 -9.64 -16.56
N ILE A 250 -11.41 -10.15 -17.21
CA ILE A 250 -11.49 -11.35 -18.03
C ILE A 250 -11.07 -12.53 -17.17
N CYS A 251 -11.94 -13.53 -17.12
CA CYS A 251 -11.64 -14.83 -16.58
C CYS A 251 -11.90 -15.89 -17.65
N LEU A 252 -11.45 -17.10 -17.38
CA LEU A 252 -11.69 -18.28 -18.19
C LEU A 252 -12.65 -19.22 -17.46
N TRP A 253 -13.64 -19.73 -18.18
CA TRP A 253 -14.37 -20.93 -17.80
C TRP A 253 -14.03 -21.99 -18.83
N GLU A 254 -13.33 -23.03 -18.40
CA GLU A 254 -12.69 -24.00 -19.29
C GLU A 254 -11.72 -23.29 -20.28
N ASN A 255 -12.12 -23.14 -21.55
CA ASN A 255 -11.36 -22.43 -22.58
C ASN A 255 -12.07 -21.18 -23.10
N SER A 256 -13.23 -20.85 -22.54
CA SER A 256 -14.06 -19.72 -22.97
C SER A 256 -13.89 -18.53 -22.03
N ARG A 257 -13.88 -17.33 -22.59
CA ARG A 257 -13.77 -16.06 -21.91
C ARG A 257 -15.09 -15.70 -21.24
N VAL A 258 -14.97 -15.27 -20.00
CA VAL A 258 -16.05 -14.74 -19.18
C VAL A 258 -15.64 -13.36 -18.72
N PHE A 259 -16.49 -12.38 -19.02
CA PHE A 259 -16.34 -11.00 -18.60
C PHE A 259 -17.15 -10.77 -17.34
N ILE A 260 -16.50 -10.28 -16.29
CA ILE A 260 -17.11 -10.03 -14.98
C ILE A 260 -17.02 -8.53 -14.71
N ASP A 261 -18.18 -7.87 -14.68
CA ASP A 261 -18.27 -6.46 -14.33
C ASP A 261 -18.39 -6.34 -12.81
N VAL A 262 -17.48 -5.57 -12.19
CA VAL A 262 -17.35 -5.46 -10.74
C VAL A 262 -17.48 -3.99 -10.32
N ALA A 263 -18.34 -3.74 -9.34
CA ALA A 263 -18.52 -2.43 -8.73
C ALA A 263 -18.44 -2.53 -7.21
N LYS A 264 -17.66 -1.64 -6.58
CA LYS A 264 -17.39 -1.68 -5.13
C LYS A 264 -16.86 -3.05 -4.64
N GLY A 265 -16.09 -3.72 -5.50
CA GLY A 265 -15.57 -5.07 -5.25
C GLY A 265 -16.63 -6.19 -5.31
N ILE A 266 -17.88 -5.90 -5.68
CA ILE A 266 -18.97 -6.86 -5.79
C ILE A 266 -19.26 -7.14 -7.27
N VAL A 267 -19.41 -8.41 -7.62
CA VAL A 267 -19.79 -8.83 -8.98
C VAL A 267 -21.20 -8.34 -9.30
N GLN A 268 -21.32 -7.55 -10.35
CA GLN A 268 -22.59 -6.99 -10.81
C GLN A 268 -23.19 -7.82 -11.94
N THR A 269 -22.37 -8.21 -12.92
CA THR A 269 -22.82 -8.98 -14.07
C THR A 269 -21.75 -9.96 -14.51
N VAL A 270 -22.18 -11.01 -15.21
CA VAL A 270 -21.32 -12.01 -15.85
C VAL A 270 -21.78 -12.16 -17.30
N ARG A 271 -20.86 -12.05 -18.25
CA ARG A 271 -21.11 -12.11 -19.69
C ARG A 271 -20.15 -13.10 -20.35
N GLY A 272 -20.63 -13.91 -21.28
CA GLY A 272 -19.78 -14.76 -22.11
C GLY A 272 -19.10 -13.96 -23.21
N GLY A 273 -17.95 -14.43 -23.69
CA GLY A 273 -17.33 -13.96 -24.93
C GLY A 273 -17.96 -14.56 -26.18
N ASP A 274 -17.37 -14.27 -27.33
CA ASP A 274 -17.83 -14.75 -28.65
C ASP A 274 -17.50 -16.24 -28.91
N ASP A 275 -16.90 -16.93 -27.94
CA ASP A 275 -16.37 -18.29 -28.04
C ASP A 275 -17.37 -19.40 -27.68
N GLY A 276 -18.66 -19.09 -27.71
CA GLY A 276 -19.71 -20.11 -27.74
C GLY A 276 -20.05 -20.76 -26.39
N LEU A 277 -19.79 -20.06 -25.27
CA LEU A 277 -20.23 -20.52 -23.94
C LEU A 277 -21.75 -20.77 -23.94
N SER A 278 -22.19 -21.97 -23.54
CA SER A 278 -23.61 -22.32 -23.59
C SER A 278 -24.46 -21.42 -22.68
N PRO A 279 -25.71 -21.09 -23.06
CA PRO A 279 -26.58 -20.24 -22.23
C PRO A 279 -26.84 -20.79 -20.82
N GLY A 280 -26.88 -22.12 -20.67
CA GLY A 280 -27.05 -22.78 -19.36
C GLY A 280 -25.88 -22.49 -18.43
N VAL A 281 -24.64 -22.73 -18.89
CA VAL A 281 -23.42 -22.44 -18.12
C VAL A 281 -23.34 -20.96 -17.73
N LEU A 282 -23.70 -20.05 -18.65
CA LEU A 282 -23.70 -18.62 -18.33
C LEU A 282 -24.76 -18.26 -17.28
N SER A 283 -25.93 -18.91 -17.29
CA SER A 283 -26.96 -18.75 -16.26
C SER A 283 -26.45 -19.22 -14.90
N ASP A 284 -25.86 -20.41 -14.84
CA ASP A 284 -25.31 -20.98 -13.61
C ASP A 284 -24.21 -20.10 -13.01
N LEU A 285 -23.32 -19.56 -13.85
CA LEU A 285 -22.29 -18.61 -13.43
C LEU A 285 -22.87 -17.32 -12.87
N ARG A 286 -23.95 -16.79 -13.48
CA ARG A 286 -24.62 -15.58 -12.97
C ARG A 286 -25.24 -15.83 -11.62
N GLU A 287 -25.96 -16.94 -11.45
CA GLU A 287 -26.59 -17.32 -10.19
C GLU A 287 -25.57 -17.51 -9.06
N ARG A 288 -24.40 -18.08 -9.37
CA ARG A 288 -23.33 -18.31 -8.39
C ARG A 288 -22.54 -17.06 -8.03
N LEU A 289 -22.28 -16.17 -8.99
CA LEU A 289 -21.28 -15.12 -8.81
C LEU A 289 -21.88 -13.73 -8.56
N VAL A 290 -23.06 -13.41 -9.12
CA VAL A 290 -23.64 -12.06 -8.96
C VAL A 290 -23.98 -11.79 -7.49
N GLY A 291 -23.57 -10.63 -6.99
CA GLY A 291 -23.73 -10.26 -5.58
C GLY A 291 -22.60 -10.74 -4.65
N CYS A 292 -21.74 -11.64 -5.12
CA CYS A 292 -20.57 -12.09 -4.35
C CYS A 292 -19.44 -11.05 -4.39
N ARG A 293 -18.60 -11.07 -3.36
CA ARG A 293 -17.33 -10.33 -3.38
C ARG A 293 -16.44 -10.95 -4.44
N PHE A 294 -15.84 -10.12 -5.29
CA PHE A 294 -14.98 -10.60 -6.35
C PHE A 294 -13.71 -11.30 -5.82
N SER A 295 -13.25 -10.94 -4.62
CA SER A 295 -12.14 -11.64 -3.94
C SER A 295 -12.44 -13.08 -3.57
N ASP A 296 -13.73 -13.42 -3.43
CA ASP A 296 -14.19 -14.73 -2.98
C ASP A 296 -14.44 -15.65 -4.19
N VAL A 297 -14.39 -15.08 -5.41
CA VAL A 297 -14.39 -15.87 -6.65
C VAL A 297 -13.05 -16.60 -6.75
N GLN A 298 -13.13 -17.92 -6.72
CA GLN A 298 -11.97 -18.79 -6.82
C GLN A 298 -11.44 -18.80 -8.25
N ILE A 299 -10.37 -18.05 -8.48
CA ILE A 299 -9.69 -17.90 -9.77
C ILE A 299 -8.26 -18.43 -9.62
N ASP A 300 -7.86 -19.34 -10.50
CA ASP A 300 -6.50 -19.88 -10.52
C ASP A 300 -5.48 -18.88 -11.13
N PRO A 301 -4.16 -19.12 -11.03
CA PRO A 301 -3.14 -18.23 -11.61
C PRO A 301 -3.17 -18.08 -13.13
N HIS A 302 -3.98 -18.88 -13.83
CA HIS A 302 -4.22 -18.79 -15.27
C HIS A 302 -5.54 -18.06 -15.59
N GLY A 303 -6.17 -17.44 -14.59
CA GLY A 303 -7.43 -16.71 -14.75
C GLY A 303 -8.66 -17.62 -14.81
N ARG A 304 -8.58 -18.92 -14.51
CA ARG A 304 -9.72 -19.84 -14.60
C ARG A 304 -10.56 -19.84 -13.33
N ILE A 305 -11.88 -19.67 -13.50
CA ILE A 305 -12.85 -19.79 -12.42
C ILE A 305 -13.01 -21.27 -12.05
N SER A 306 -12.94 -21.61 -10.77
CA SER A 306 -13.07 -22.99 -10.31
C SER A 306 -14.50 -23.54 -10.45
N GLN A 307 -14.60 -24.83 -10.76
CA GLN A 307 -15.87 -25.52 -10.94
C GLN A 307 -16.57 -25.92 -9.63
N ARG A 308 -15.93 -25.79 -8.46
CA ARG A 308 -16.51 -26.30 -7.21
C ARG A 308 -17.75 -25.50 -6.77
N SER A 309 -18.75 -26.26 -6.33
CA SER A 309 -20.01 -25.80 -5.75
C SER A 309 -19.75 -25.02 -4.46
N THR A 310 -20.57 -24.01 -4.20
CA THR A 310 -20.71 -23.30 -2.94
C THR A 310 -21.38 -24.20 -1.88
N GLU A 311 -20.76 -25.35 -1.58
CA GLU A 311 -21.10 -26.16 -0.42
C GLU A 311 -19.82 -26.43 0.36
N GLY A 312 -19.67 -25.74 1.50
CA GLY A 312 -18.71 -26.11 2.53
C GLY A 312 -17.49 -25.21 2.66
N ASP A 313 -17.70 -23.97 3.10
CA ASP A 313 -16.75 -23.26 3.98
C ASP A 313 -17.58 -22.37 4.94
N LYS A 314 -18.34 -23.05 5.80
CA LYS A 314 -18.67 -22.55 7.14
C LYS A 314 -17.82 -23.37 8.10
N LEU A 315 -16.67 -22.85 8.49
CA LEU A 315 -15.95 -23.18 9.72
C LEU A 315 -15.17 -21.94 10.16
#